data_AF-A0A2J2H6T4-F1
#
_entry.id   AF-A0A2J2H6T4-F1
#
_cell.length_a   1.000
_cell.length_b   1.000
_cell.length_c   1.000
_cell.angle_alpha   90.00
_cell.angle_beta   90.00
_cell.angle_gamma   90.00
#
_symmetry.space_group_name_H-M   'P 1'
#
loop_
_entity.id
_entity.type
_entity.pdbx_description
1 polymer ?
#
loop_
_entity_poly.entity_id
_entity_poly.type
_entity_poly.pdbx_seq_one_letter_code
_entity_poly.pdbx_strand_id
1 'polypeptide(L)'
;MKDLCNNSRNVALNHGIDTVITGKPTPTPVVAWFGFRFGFDLVIQITASHNPPIYNGFKVISRIGAPAQEEDTNQIEKTYQEEAEDINKSVSKIEIKDVPTIDPSGD
;
A
#
# COMPACT_ATOMS: atom_id res chain seq x y z
N MET A 1 13.06 1.18 0.41
CA MET A 1 11.79 1.58 1.08
C MET A 1 11.05 2.68 0.32
N LYS A 2 11.65 3.86 0.10
CA LYS A 2 11.01 4.94 -0.69
C LYS A 2 10.61 4.48 -2.10
N ASP A 3 11.51 3.77 -2.78
CA ASP A 3 11.25 3.21 -4.11
C ASP A 3 10.09 2.20 -4.10
N LEU A 4 9.95 1.42 -3.03
CA LEU A 4 8.87 0.45 -2.90
C LEU A 4 7.52 1.16 -2.76
N CYS A 5 7.42 2.21 -1.94
CA CYS A 5 6.18 2.96 -1.83
C CYS A 5 5.81 3.64 -3.16
N ASN A 6 6.78 4.21 -3.87
CA ASN A 6 6.59 4.78 -5.19
C ASN A 6 6.12 3.73 -6.21
N ASN A 7 6.70 2.53 -6.18
CA ASN A 7 6.30 1.43 -7.07
C ASN A 7 4.86 0.98 -6.77
N SER A 8 4.51 0.75 -5.50
CA SER A 8 3.16 0.37 -5.10
C SER A 8 2.12 1.41 -5.55
N ARG A 9 2.42 2.71 -5.40
CA ARG A 9 1.54 3.78 -5.91
C ARG A 9 1.37 3.70 -7.42
N ASN A 10 2.45 3.56 -8.17
CA ASN A 10 2.36 3.49 -9.64
C ASN A 10 1.57 2.27 -10.11
N VAL A 11 1.72 1.11 -9.44
CA VAL A 11 0.90 -0.07 -9.73
C VAL A 11 -0.58 0.24 -9.55
N ALA A 12 -0.97 0.83 -8.42
CA ALA A 12 -2.36 1.17 -8.13
C ALA A 12 -2.93 2.18 -9.14
N LEU A 13 -2.20 3.27 -9.41
CA LEU A 13 -2.61 4.29 -10.39
C LEU A 13 -2.80 3.72 -11.80
N ASN A 14 -1.90 2.82 -12.25
CA ASN A 14 -2.02 2.19 -13.57
C ASN A 14 -3.21 1.23 -13.68
N HIS A 15 -3.72 0.73 -12.56
CA HIS A 15 -4.94 -0.08 -12.50
C HIS A 15 -6.20 0.75 -12.21
N GLY A 16 -6.13 2.09 -12.30
CA GLY A 16 -7.27 2.98 -12.14
C GLY A 16 -7.70 3.23 -10.69
N ILE A 17 -6.83 2.93 -9.72
CA ILE A 17 -7.08 3.18 -8.30
C ILE A 17 -6.49 4.54 -7.93
N ASP A 18 -7.35 5.48 -7.49
CA ASP A 18 -6.87 6.76 -6.98
C ASP A 18 -6.02 6.55 -5.72
N THR A 19 -4.78 7.02 -5.76
CA THR A 19 -3.76 6.66 -4.78
C THR A 19 -2.90 7.86 -4.39
N VAL A 20 -2.81 8.09 -3.09
CA VAL A 20 -1.89 9.06 -2.48
C VAL A 20 -0.84 8.34 -1.64
N ILE A 21 0.28 9.01 -1.38
CA ILE A 21 1.39 8.48 -0.58
C ILE A 21 1.88 9.54 0.39
N THR A 22 2.28 9.16 1.60
CA THR A 22 2.87 10.08 2.58
C THR A 22 4.27 10.54 2.14
N GLY A 23 4.59 11.82 2.32
CA GLY A 23 5.90 12.39 1.95
C GLY A 23 7.07 11.97 2.84
N LYS A 24 6.76 11.39 4.01
CA LYS A 24 7.72 10.93 5.02
C LYS A 24 7.28 9.60 5.65
N PRO A 25 8.20 8.83 6.24
CA PRO A 25 7.83 7.68 7.08
C PRO A 25 6.81 8.10 8.13
N THR A 26 5.67 7.41 8.15
CA THR A 26 4.53 7.80 8.98
C THR A 26 4.13 6.63 9.89
N PRO A 27 3.94 6.85 11.21
CA PRO A 27 3.55 5.79 12.13
C PRO A 27 2.22 5.13 11.76
N THR A 28 2.09 3.83 12.02
CA THR A 28 0.87 3.04 11.82
C THR A 28 -0.41 3.71 12.34
N PRO A 29 -0.47 4.21 13.59
CA PRO A 29 -1.71 4.83 14.08
C PRO A 29 -2.10 6.09 13.31
N VAL A 30 -1.12 6.83 12.76
CA VAL A 30 -1.38 8.06 12.00
C VAL A 30 -1.98 7.74 10.63
N VAL A 31 -1.40 6.79 9.89
CA VAL A 31 -1.95 6.38 8.58
C VAL A 31 -3.30 5.69 8.70
N ALA A 32 -3.49 4.88 9.75
CA ALA A 32 -4.77 4.22 10.03
C ALA A 32 -5.88 5.23 10.31
N TRP A 33 -5.60 6.20 11.19
CA TRP A 33 -6.54 7.28 11.50
C TRP A 33 -6.83 8.14 10.28
N PHE A 34 -5.82 8.51 9.49
CA PHE A 34 -5.99 9.32 8.29
C PHE A 34 -6.87 8.62 7.25
N GLY A 35 -6.58 7.35 6.95
CA GLY A 35 -7.38 6.54 6.02
C GLY A 35 -8.85 6.49 6.43
N PHE A 36 -9.12 6.16 7.70
CA PHE A 36 -10.46 6.15 8.26
C PHE A 36 -11.14 7.53 8.21
N ARG A 37 -10.46 8.58 8.68
CA ARG A 37 -11.00 9.93 8.82
C ARG A 37 -11.40 10.57 7.48
N PHE A 38 -10.65 10.27 6.42
CA PHE A 38 -10.86 10.83 5.09
C PHE A 38 -11.57 9.85 4.12
N GLY A 39 -11.98 8.67 4.59
CA GLY A 39 -12.82 7.75 3.82
C GLY A 39 -12.07 6.98 2.74
N PHE A 40 -10.79 6.67 2.95
CA PHE A 40 -10.04 5.79 2.06
C PHE A 40 -10.54 4.35 2.17
N ASP A 41 -10.67 3.67 1.03
CA ASP A 41 -11.09 2.26 0.99
C ASP A 41 -10.02 1.30 1.54
N LEU A 42 -8.75 1.66 1.37
CA LEU A 42 -7.60 0.83 1.72
C LEU A 42 -6.38 1.69 2.07
N VAL A 43 -5.60 1.25 3.06
CA VAL A 43 -4.27 1.78 3.34
C VAL A 43 -3.26 0.64 3.26
N ILE A 44 -2.26 0.79 2.38
CA ILE A 44 -1.10 -0.08 2.29
C ILE A 44 0.07 0.60 2.99
N GLN A 45 0.54 0.03 4.09
CA GLN A 45 1.66 0.56 4.85
C GLN A 45 2.89 -0.31 4.63
N ILE A 46 3.89 0.20 3.92
CA ILE A 46 5.19 -0.45 3.78
C ILE A 46 5.95 -0.33 5.12
N THR A 47 6.27 -1.46 5.74
CA THR A 47 6.92 -1.50 7.05
C THR A 47 7.65 -2.81 7.26
N ALA A 48 8.85 -2.74 7.85
CA ALA A 48 9.53 -3.90 8.37
C ALA A 48 9.06 -4.27 9.79
N SER A 49 8.18 -3.48 10.42
CA SER A 49 7.79 -3.63 11.84
C SER A 49 9.04 -3.73 12.74
N HIS A 50 9.38 -4.93 13.23
CA HIS A 50 10.56 -5.22 14.05
C HIS A 50 11.65 -5.98 13.27
N ASN A 51 11.39 -6.31 12.01
CA ASN A 51 12.31 -7.04 11.16
C ASN A 51 13.42 -6.09 10.68
N PRO A 52 14.62 -6.63 10.39
CA PRO A 52 15.68 -5.87 9.73
C PRO A 52 15.17 -5.16 8.47
N PRO A 53 15.72 -3.99 8.10
CA PRO A 53 15.23 -3.15 7.01
C PRO A 53 15.34 -3.81 5.62
N ILE A 54 16.06 -4.93 5.51
CA ILE A 54 16.11 -5.72 4.28
C ILE A 54 14.78 -6.44 3.99
N TYR A 55 13.94 -6.65 5.00
CA TYR A 55 12.60 -7.20 4.82
C TYR A 55 11.63 -6.09 4.41
N ASN A 56 11.22 -6.13 3.16
CA ASN A 56 10.24 -5.21 2.57
C ASN A 56 8.81 -5.73 2.81
N GLY A 57 8.37 -5.70 4.07
CA GLY A 57 6.99 -6.07 4.43
C GLY A 57 5.99 -4.94 4.13
N PHE A 58 4.71 -5.30 4.04
CA PHE A 58 3.62 -4.34 4.06
C PHE A 58 2.46 -4.83 4.93
N LYS A 59 1.66 -3.89 5.41
CA LYS A 59 0.40 -4.15 6.12
C LYS A 59 -0.76 -3.62 5.28
N VAL A 60 -1.87 -4.34 5.34
CA VAL A 60 -3.15 -3.90 4.79
C VAL A 60 -4.03 -3.43 5.93
N ILE A 61 -4.51 -2.20 5.84
CA ILE A 61 -5.42 -1.58 6.80
C ILE A 61 -6.71 -1.25 6.05
N SER A 62 -7.83 -1.75 6.55
CA SER A 62 -9.15 -1.61 5.95
C SER A 62 -9.71 -0.18 6.11
N ARG A 63 -10.80 0.11 5.38
CA ARG A 63 -11.56 1.38 5.48
C ARG A 63 -11.99 1.79 6.88
N ILE A 64 -12.08 0.85 7.83
CA ILE A 64 -12.43 1.16 9.23
C ILE A 64 -11.21 1.51 10.10
N GLY A 65 -10.02 1.61 9.52
CA GLY A 65 -8.78 1.92 10.23
C GLY A 65 -8.20 0.74 11.02
N ALA A 66 -8.79 -0.45 10.90
CA ALA A 66 -8.29 -1.67 11.52
C ALA A 66 -7.45 -2.49 10.53
N PRO A 67 -6.44 -3.25 11.00
CA PRO A 67 -5.75 -4.23 10.16
C PRO A 67 -6.73 -5.17 9.46
N ALA A 68 -6.39 -5.58 8.24
CA ALA A 68 -7.11 -6.61 7.51
C ALA A 68 -7.25 -7.88 8.38
N GLN A 69 -8.41 -8.52 8.31
CA GLN A 69 -8.64 -9.76 9.05
C GLN A 69 -7.94 -10.93 8.36
N GLU A 70 -7.85 -12.07 9.05
CA GLU A 70 -7.18 -13.26 8.51
C GLU A 70 -7.85 -13.73 7.22
N GLU A 71 -9.18 -13.66 7.13
CA GLU A 71 -9.93 -14.02 5.93
C GLU A 71 -9.57 -13.11 4.75
N ASP A 72 -9.39 -11.81 4.98
CA ASP A 72 -8.99 -10.84 3.96
C ASP A 72 -7.58 -11.15 3.45
N THR A 73 -6.63 -11.41 4.35
CA THR A 73 -5.25 -11.72 3.97
C THR A 73 -5.14 -13.07 3.25
N ASN A 74 -5.91 -14.07 3.67
CA ASN A 74 -5.97 -15.37 3.00
C ASN A 74 -6.52 -15.24 1.58
N GLN A 75 -7.52 -14.38 1.37
CA GLN A 75 -8.06 -14.14 0.04
C GLN A 75 -7.04 -13.41 -0.87
N ILE A 76 -6.28 -12.46 -0.33
CA ILE A 76 -5.17 -11.81 -1.07
C ILE A 76 -4.13 -12.85 -1.49
N GLU A 77 -3.69 -13.69 -0.57
CA GLU A 77 -2.70 -14.74 -0.84
C GLU A 77 -3.20 -15.75 -1.87
N LYS A 78 -4.45 -16.19 -1.75
CA LYS A 78 -5.08 -17.09 -2.70
C LYS A 78 -5.11 -16.49 -4.10
N THR A 79 -5.57 -15.24 -4.23
CA THR A 79 -5.64 -14.52 -5.52
C THR A 79 -4.24 -14.40 -6.14
N TYR A 80 -3.23 -14.07 -5.33
CA TYR A 80 -1.84 -14.02 -5.79
C TYR A 80 -1.35 -15.37 -6.33
N GLN A 81 -1.67 -16.49 -5.67
CA GLN A 81 -1.27 -17.82 -6.13
C GLN A 81 -2.00 -18.24 -7.42
N GLU A 82 -3.30 -17.94 -7.53
CA GLU A 82 -4.12 -18.32 -8.68
C GLU A 82 -3.81 -17.47 -9.93
N GLU A 83 -3.43 -16.20 -9.75
CA GLU A 83 -3.28 -15.23 -10.85
C GLU A 83 -1.82 -14.75 -11.05
N ALA A 84 -0.83 -15.43 -10.46
CA ALA A 84 0.57 -14.98 -10.42
C ALA A 84 1.13 -14.62 -11.82
N GLU A 85 0.85 -15.44 -12.84
CA GLU A 85 1.35 -15.19 -14.21
C GLU A 85 0.75 -13.92 -14.82
N ASP A 86 -0.56 -13.72 -14.67
CA ASP A 86 -1.26 -12.56 -15.20
C ASP A 86 -0.88 -11.28 -14.45
N ILE A 87 -0.74 -11.34 -13.13
CA ILE A 87 -0.22 -10.25 -12.30
C ILE A 87 1.19 -9.85 -12.79
N ASN A 88 2.10 -10.81 -12.96
CA ASN A 88 3.46 -10.53 -13.43
C ASN A 88 3.47 -9.88 -14.83
N LYS A 89 2.61 -10.36 -15.73
CA LYS A 89 2.47 -9.78 -17.06
C LYS A 89 1.90 -8.36 -17.02
N SER A 90 0.95 -8.07 -16.15
CA SER A 90 0.36 -6.73 -16.02
C SER A 90 1.38 -5.73 -15.50
N VAL A 91 2.13 -6.08 -14.45
CA VAL A 91 3.11 -5.17 -13.83
C VAL A 91 4.36 -4.96 -14.66
N SER A 92 4.72 -5.90 -15.56
CA SER A 92 5.89 -5.79 -16.44
C SER A 92 5.84 -4.61 -17.42
N LYS A 93 4.65 -4.04 -17.65
CA LYS A 93 4.40 -2.95 -18.59
C LYS A 93 4.24 -1.58 -17.93
N ILE A 94 4.33 -1.54 -16.60
CA ILE A 94 4.05 -0.32 -15.84
C ILE A 94 5.28 0.59 -15.86
N GLU A 95 5.09 1.81 -16.36
CA GLU A 95 6.06 2.89 -16.20
C GLU A 95 5.97 3.47 -14.80
N ILE A 96 7.08 3.47 -14.07
CA ILE A 96 7.19 4.09 -12.75
C ILE A 96 7.48 5.59 -12.93
N LYS A 97 6.58 6.44 -12.41
CA LYS A 97 6.73 7.89 -12.41
C LYS A 97 6.79 8.45 -10.99
N ASP A 98 7.57 9.50 -10.82
CA ASP A 98 7.50 10.33 -9.62
C ASP A 98 6.25 11.19 -9.68
N VAL A 99 5.45 11.15 -8.61
CA VAL A 99 4.19 11.87 -8.44
C VAL A 99 4.24 12.55 -7.06
N PRO A 100 3.54 13.68 -6.85
CA PRO A 100 3.51 14.36 -5.56
C PRO A 100 3.08 13.47 -4.39
N THR A 101 3.49 13.87 -3.19
CA THR A 101 3.18 13.20 -1.92
C THR A 101 2.32 14.10 -1.05
N ILE A 102 1.55 13.52 -0.12
CA ILE A 102 0.78 14.26 0.87
C ILE A 102 1.46 14.24 2.24
N ASP A 103 1.24 15.25 3.08
CA ASP A 103 1.57 15.18 4.50
C ASP A 103 0.28 14.97 5.31
N PRO A 104 0.08 13.77 5.92
CA PRO A 104 -1.13 13.50 6.70
C PRO A 104 -1.21 14.32 8.00
N SER A 105 -0.14 15.02 8.41
CA SER A 105 -0.19 15.95 9.56
C SER A 105 -0.75 17.34 9.24
N GLY A 106 -0.96 17.70 7.98
CA GLY A 106 -1.67 18.91 7.58
C GLY A 106 -0.87 20.22 7.54
N ASP A 107 0.42 20.16 7.23
CA ASP A 107 1.23 21.34 6.88
C ASP A 107 1.50 21.41 5.37
#